data_AF-A0A7D8ALF8-F1
#
_entry.id   AF-A0A7D8ALF8-F1
#
_cell.length_a   1.000
_cell.length_b   1.000
_cell.length_c   1.000
_cell.angle_alpha   90.00
_cell.angle_beta   90.00
_cell.angle_gamma   90.00
#
_symmetry.space_group_name_H-M   'P 1'
#
loop_
_entity.id
_entity.type
_entity.pdbx_description
1 polymer ?
#
loop_
_entity_poly.entity_id
_entity_poly.type
_entity_poly.pdbx_seq_one_letter_code
_entity_poly.pdbx_strand_id
1 'polypeptide(L)'
;MPFSTLPNFGLNRGGLPLRLGVLRLIAVLATLATFAQWIVPVVARGIFNAGRIYYSNEPSKLYESLLPWPVLSVPAWLTITTGLLAIGCACAYLLLGGLEISSDISFMFFAPSLAGVFPIFIAAFEKDPTGVIRTPGPDGYPIGWHWVVAPFILVLLVATLVATARMRRLRAERRRRRAQHVTPG
;
A
#
# COMPACT_ATOMS: atom_id res chain seq x y z
N MET A 1 -10.71 -19.52 30.40
CA MET A 1 -11.66 -19.13 29.34
C MET A 1 -10.87 -18.91 28.06
N PRO A 2 -11.13 -19.66 26.98
CA PRO A 2 -10.40 -19.49 25.73
C PRO A 2 -10.77 -18.14 25.09
N PHE A 3 -9.77 -17.47 24.50
CA PHE A 3 -9.85 -16.15 23.84
C PHE A 3 -10.85 -16.05 22.66
N SER A 4 -11.72 -17.05 22.46
CA SER A 4 -12.60 -17.20 21.30
C SER A 4 -13.98 -16.57 21.43
N THR A 5 -14.30 -15.90 22.53
CA THR A 5 -15.65 -15.35 22.79
C THR A 5 -15.72 -13.84 22.92
N LEU A 6 -14.62 -13.11 22.70
CA LEU A 6 -14.72 -11.66 22.58
C LEU A 6 -15.37 -11.33 21.22
N PRO A 7 -16.41 -10.49 21.18
CA PRO A 7 -17.03 -10.08 19.93
C PRO A 7 -15.94 -9.39 19.12
N ASN A 8 -15.53 -10.04 18.04
CA ASN A 8 -14.62 -9.50 17.04
C ASN A 8 -15.02 -8.05 16.79
N PHE A 9 -14.07 -7.12 17.01
CA PHE A 9 -14.16 -5.74 16.57
C PHE A 9 -15.04 -5.66 15.32
N GLY A 10 -16.08 -4.81 15.34
CA GLY A 10 -17.18 -4.73 14.37
C GLY A 10 -16.81 -4.44 12.91
N LEU A 11 -15.57 -4.70 12.51
CA LEU A 11 -14.98 -4.67 11.18
C LEU A 11 -15.22 -5.96 10.38
N ASN A 12 -15.60 -7.09 11.00
CA ASN A 12 -15.89 -8.35 10.30
C ASN A 12 -17.40 -8.59 10.08
N ARG A 13 -18.13 -7.58 9.61
CA ARG A 13 -19.55 -7.75 9.21
C ARG A 13 -19.74 -8.60 7.93
N GLY A 14 -18.64 -9.01 7.27
CA GLY A 14 -18.66 -9.68 5.97
C GLY A 14 -18.54 -11.21 6.00
N GLY A 15 -18.40 -11.84 7.18
CA GLY A 15 -18.25 -13.30 7.27
C GLY A 15 -16.94 -13.84 6.70
N LEU A 16 -15.89 -13.02 6.63
CA LEU A 16 -14.58 -13.46 6.15
C LEU A 16 -13.92 -14.43 7.16
N PRO A 17 -13.28 -15.51 6.70
CA PRO A 17 -12.38 -16.33 7.50
C PRO A 17 -11.37 -15.47 8.26
N LEU A 18 -11.11 -15.80 9.53
CA LEU A 18 -10.24 -15.03 10.42
C LEU A 18 -8.90 -14.66 9.78
N ARG A 19 -8.29 -15.60 9.05
CA ARG A 19 -7.01 -15.39 8.35
C ARG A 19 -7.09 -14.28 7.29
N LEU A 20 -8.18 -14.21 6.53
CA LEU A 20 -8.39 -13.18 5.53
C LEU A 20 -8.71 -11.82 6.18
N GLY A 21 -9.48 -11.82 7.27
CA GLY A 21 -9.74 -10.61 8.06
C GLY A 21 -8.46 -10.00 8.62
N VAL A 22 -7.56 -10.84 9.17
CA VAL A 22 -6.25 -10.40 9.69
C VAL A 22 -5.37 -9.84 8.56
N LEU A 23 -5.25 -10.53 7.43
CA LEU A 23 -4.47 -10.04 6.29
C LEU A 23 -5.00 -8.69 5.76
N ARG A 24 -6.32 -8.55 5.65
CA ARG A 24 -6.98 -7.30 5.28
C ARG A 24 -6.67 -6.19 6.28
N LEU A 25 -6.77 -6.46 7.58
CA LEU A 25 -6.49 -5.48 8.63
C LEU A 25 -5.03 -5.02 8.57
N ILE A 26 -4.07 -5.93 8.48
CA ILE A 26 -2.64 -5.59 8.39
C ILE A 26 -2.38 -4.77 7.13
N ALA A 27 -2.91 -5.17 5.98
CA ALA A 27 -2.74 -4.43 4.73
C ALA A 27 -3.27 -2.99 4.84
N VAL A 28 -4.47 -2.81 5.43
CA VAL A 28 -5.09 -1.49 5.64
C VAL A 28 -4.26 -0.65 6.60
N LEU A 29 -3.90 -1.18 7.77
CA LEU A 29 -3.15 -0.44 8.79
C LEU A 29 -1.76 -0.05 8.28
N ALA A 30 -1.07 -0.96 7.58
CA ALA A 30 0.24 -0.68 7.00
C ALA A 30 0.15 0.37 5.88
N THR A 31 -0.93 0.35 5.07
CA THR A 31 -1.21 1.39 4.07
C THR A 31 -1.43 2.75 4.74
N LEU A 32 -2.27 2.81 5.77
CA LEU A 32 -2.55 4.03 6.52
C LEU A 32 -1.30 4.58 7.21
N ALA A 33 -0.46 3.71 7.79
CA ALA A 33 0.81 4.12 8.40
C ALA A 33 1.76 4.72 7.35
N THR A 34 1.87 4.09 6.18
CA THR A 34 2.71 4.59 5.08
C THR A 34 2.19 5.93 4.56
N PHE A 35 0.87 6.12 4.47
CA PHE A 35 0.27 7.40 4.09
C PHE A 35 0.53 8.48 5.14
N ALA A 36 0.37 8.15 6.42
CA ALA A 36 0.58 9.09 7.52
C ALA A 36 2.03 9.60 7.55
N GLN A 37 3.01 8.73 7.27
CA GLN A 37 4.42 9.08 7.19
C GLN A 37 4.72 10.17 6.14
N TRP A 38 3.91 10.28 5.09
CA TRP A 38 4.10 11.30 4.04
C TRP A 38 3.13 12.47 4.12
N ILE A 39 1.83 12.17 4.27
CA ILE A 39 0.77 13.18 4.26
C ILE A 39 0.91 14.12 5.46
N VAL A 40 1.23 13.60 6.66
CA VAL A 40 1.30 14.45 7.86
C VAL A 40 2.41 15.51 7.74
N PRO A 41 3.67 15.18 7.38
CA PRO A 41 4.70 16.21 7.17
C PRO A 41 4.37 17.19 6.04
N VAL A 42 3.82 16.70 4.91
CA VAL A 42 3.43 17.53 3.76
C VAL A 42 2.33 18.52 4.14
N VAL A 43 1.27 18.05 4.80
CA VAL A 43 0.13 18.88 5.21
C VAL A 43 0.54 19.87 6.28
N ALA A 44 1.34 19.46 7.27
CA ALA A 44 1.89 20.38 8.27
C ALA A 44 2.62 21.54 7.59
N ARG A 45 3.51 21.26 6.63
CA ARG A 45 4.17 22.31 5.85
C ARG A 45 3.20 23.16 5.05
N GLY A 46 2.23 22.55 4.37
CA GLY A 46 1.21 23.28 3.61
C GLY A 46 0.45 24.29 4.46
N ILE A 47 0.08 23.91 5.69
CA ILE A 47 -0.64 24.78 6.63
C ILE A 47 0.29 25.90 7.15
N PHE A 48 1.47 25.54 7.65
CA PHE A 48 2.36 26.49 8.32
C PHE A 48 3.16 27.39 7.34
N ASN A 49 3.26 27.04 6.05
CA ASN A 49 3.93 27.85 5.03
C ASN A 49 2.98 28.37 3.93
N ALA A 50 1.70 28.59 4.24
CA ALA A 50 0.71 29.18 3.32
C ALA A 50 0.62 28.49 1.94
N GLY A 51 0.73 27.16 1.90
CA GLY A 51 0.63 26.35 0.68
C GLY A 51 1.96 26.05 -0.02
N ARG A 52 3.11 26.54 0.49
CA ARG A 52 4.43 26.22 -0.09
C ARG A 52 4.95 24.85 0.37
N ILE A 53 4.83 23.84 -0.50
CA ILE A 53 5.32 22.48 -0.26
C ILE A 53 6.76 22.29 -0.77
N TYR A 54 7.20 23.04 -1.78
CA TYR A 54 8.50 22.84 -2.45
C TYR A 54 9.70 23.51 -1.76
N TYR A 55 10.89 22.97 -2.05
CA TYR A 55 12.20 23.54 -1.74
C TYR A 55 12.47 24.70 -2.73
N SER A 56 12.23 25.96 -2.36
CA SER A 56 12.71 27.08 -3.17
C SER A 56 14.09 27.49 -2.69
N ASN A 57 15.11 27.27 -3.52
CA ASN A 57 16.46 27.83 -3.32
C ASN A 57 16.52 29.34 -3.55
N GLU A 58 15.40 29.99 -3.87
CA GLU A 58 15.34 31.43 -4.07
C GLU A 58 15.22 32.14 -2.73
N PRO A 59 16.12 33.09 -2.41
CA PRO A 59 15.99 33.96 -1.26
C PRO A 59 14.85 34.96 -1.52
N SER A 60 13.60 34.53 -1.42
CA SER A 60 12.46 35.42 -1.49
C SER A 60 12.34 36.16 -0.16
N LYS A 61 12.80 37.42 -0.14
CA LYS A 61 12.87 38.37 0.98
C LYS A 61 11.57 38.67 1.73
N LEU A 62 10.46 37.97 1.45
CA LEU A 62 9.14 38.34 2.00
C LEU A 62 8.65 37.41 3.12
N TYR A 63 8.94 36.11 3.10
CA TYR A 63 8.56 35.19 4.18
C TYR A 63 9.49 33.97 4.17
N GLU A 64 10.38 33.87 5.16
CA GLU A 64 11.15 32.66 5.39
C GLU A 64 10.21 31.52 5.80
N SER A 65 10.47 30.30 5.30
CA SER A 65 9.71 29.10 5.64
C SER A 65 9.72 28.89 7.15
N LEU A 66 8.55 28.93 7.81
CA LEU A 66 8.43 28.79 9.27
C LEU A 66 8.85 27.40 9.77
N LEU A 67 8.76 26.38 8.90
CA LEU A 67 9.22 25.03 9.20
C LEU A 67 10.25 24.55 8.15
N PRO A 68 11.35 23.89 8.59
CA PRO A 68 12.31 23.26 7.68
C PRO A 68 11.68 22.10 6.88
N TRP A 69 12.30 21.73 5.76
CA TRP A 69 11.94 20.50 5.03
C TRP A 69 12.95 19.39 5.34
N PRO A 70 12.50 18.15 5.64
CA PRO A 70 11.14 17.76 6.04
C PRO A 70 10.77 18.26 7.45
N VAL A 71 9.48 18.42 7.75
CA VAL A 71 8.98 18.82 9.09
C VAL A 71 9.26 17.72 10.13
N LEU A 72 9.18 16.46 9.71
CA LEU A 72 9.57 15.27 10.45
C LEU A 72 10.34 14.35 9.51
N SER A 73 11.58 14.00 9.86
CA SER A 73 12.38 13.05 9.10
C SER A 73 11.90 11.63 9.39
N VAL A 74 11.14 11.04 8.46
CA VAL A 74 10.76 9.63 8.54
C VAL A 74 11.88 8.79 7.91
N PRO A 75 12.46 7.80 8.62
CA PRO A 75 13.48 6.96 8.04
C PRO A 75 12.97 6.18 6.82
N ALA A 76 13.68 6.25 5.70
CA ALA A 76 13.30 5.59 4.45
C ALA A 76 13.02 4.08 4.62
N TRP A 77 13.81 3.39 5.45
CA TRP A 77 13.61 1.97 5.73
C TRP A 77 12.24 1.67 6.36
N LEU A 78 11.71 2.59 7.18
CA LEU A 78 10.41 2.42 7.83
C LEU A 78 9.28 2.50 6.80
N THR A 79 9.35 3.47 5.87
CA THR A 79 8.38 3.61 4.78
C THR A 79 8.43 2.43 3.81
N ILE A 80 9.63 1.94 3.49
CA ILE A 80 9.80 0.74 2.65
C ILE A 80 9.18 -0.47 3.36
N THR A 81 9.52 -0.70 4.62
CA THR A 81 9.03 -1.89 5.36
C THR A 81 7.51 -1.86 5.53
N THR A 82 6.91 -0.72 5.90
CA THR A 82 5.44 -0.62 6.00
C THR A 82 4.75 -0.75 4.65
N GLY A 83 5.33 -0.18 3.58
CA GLY A 83 4.82 -0.34 2.21
C GLY A 83 4.88 -1.80 1.74
N LEU A 84 5.99 -2.50 1.97
CA LEU A 84 6.16 -3.91 1.62
C LEU A 84 5.24 -4.82 2.43
N LEU A 85 5.01 -4.52 3.72
CA LEU A 85 4.04 -5.24 4.54
C LEU A 85 2.62 -5.08 4.00
N ALA A 86 2.24 -3.86 3.59
CA ALA A 86 0.94 -3.60 2.97
C ALA A 86 0.76 -4.42 1.69
N ILE A 87 1.75 -4.38 0.79
CA ILE A 87 1.76 -5.12 -0.46
C ILE A 87 1.71 -6.63 -0.22
N GLY A 88 2.58 -7.16 0.66
CA GLY A 88 2.66 -8.58 0.95
C GLY A 88 1.35 -9.14 1.51
N CYS A 89 0.73 -8.43 2.46
CA CYS A 89 -0.55 -8.84 3.02
C CYS A 89 -1.69 -8.73 2.01
N ALA A 90 -1.69 -7.71 1.15
CA ALA A 90 -2.66 -7.58 0.07
C ALA A 90 -2.52 -8.71 -0.97
N CYS A 91 -1.30 -9.05 -1.38
CA CYS A 91 -1.03 -10.18 -2.25
C CYS A 91 -1.56 -11.48 -1.65
N ALA A 92 -1.24 -11.77 -0.39
CA ALA A 92 -1.71 -12.96 0.30
C ALA A 92 -3.26 -12.98 0.40
N TYR A 93 -3.88 -11.84 0.70
CA TYR A 93 -5.33 -11.69 0.74
C TYR A 93 -5.98 -12.00 -0.61
N LEU A 94 -5.46 -11.41 -1.70
CA LEU A 94 -5.95 -11.59 -3.07
C LEU A 94 -5.81 -13.05 -3.54
N LEU A 95 -4.69 -13.69 -3.22
CA LEU A 95 -4.41 -15.06 -3.62
C LEU A 95 -5.19 -16.09 -2.80
N LEU A 96 -5.55 -15.82 -1.55
CA LEU A 96 -6.28 -16.76 -0.71
C LEU A 96 -7.81 -16.57 -0.79
N GLY A 97 -8.28 -15.34 -0.99
CA GLY A 97 -9.66 -14.95 -0.71
C GLY A 97 -10.78 -15.45 -1.64
N GLY A 98 -10.46 -15.93 -2.84
CA GLY A 98 -11.47 -16.54 -3.73
C GLY A 98 -12.66 -15.63 -4.04
N LEU A 99 -13.89 -16.12 -3.86
CA LEU A 99 -15.10 -15.34 -4.16
C LEU A 99 -15.51 -14.37 -3.03
N GLU A 100 -15.00 -14.57 -1.83
CA GLU A 100 -15.38 -13.80 -0.62
C GLU A 100 -14.84 -12.36 -0.67
N ILE A 101 -13.77 -12.14 -1.41
CA ILE A 101 -13.05 -10.87 -1.47
C ILE A 101 -13.49 -9.96 -2.62
N SER A 102 -14.54 -10.33 -3.35
CA SER A 102 -14.80 -9.73 -4.67
C SER A 102 -15.15 -8.23 -4.64
N SER A 103 -15.64 -7.71 -3.51
CA SER A 103 -15.86 -6.27 -3.28
C SER A 103 -14.56 -5.50 -3.02
N ASP A 104 -13.52 -6.17 -2.56
CA ASP A 104 -12.34 -5.53 -1.96
C ASP A 104 -11.14 -5.48 -2.92
N ILE A 105 -11.22 -6.13 -4.08
CA ILE A 105 -10.05 -6.35 -4.96
C ILE A 105 -9.48 -5.04 -5.49
N SER A 106 -10.33 -4.12 -5.96
CA SER A 106 -9.86 -2.83 -6.43
C SER A 106 -9.17 -2.07 -5.30
N PHE A 107 -9.76 -2.06 -4.11
CA PHE A 107 -9.16 -1.40 -2.94
C PHE A 107 -7.82 -2.04 -2.54
N MET A 108 -7.76 -3.37 -2.49
CA MET A 108 -6.57 -4.14 -2.13
C MET A 108 -5.45 -4.08 -3.18
N PHE A 109 -5.76 -3.62 -4.40
CA PHE A 109 -4.75 -3.27 -5.39
C PHE A 109 -4.35 -1.79 -5.26
N PHE A 110 -5.30 -0.86 -5.32
CA PHE A 110 -5.03 0.58 -5.40
C PHE A 110 -4.39 1.14 -4.14
N ALA A 111 -4.92 0.83 -2.94
CA ALA A 111 -4.40 1.45 -1.72
C ALA A 111 -2.96 0.99 -1.39
N PRO A 112 -2.63 -0.32 -1.46
CA PRO A 112 -1.26 -0.78 -1.24
C PRO A 112 -0.29 -0.42 -2.37
N SER A 113 -0.76 -0.32 -3.63
CA SER A 113 0.11 0.17 -4.72
C SER A 113 0.47 1.63 -4.53
N LEU A 114 -0.48 2.49 -4.15
CA LEU A 114 -0.19 3.87 -3.76
C LEU A 114 0.82 3.93 -2.60
N ALA A 115 0.65 3.08 -1.57
CA ALA A 115 1.61 2.96 -0.48
C ALA A 115 3.03 2.65 -0.98
N GLY A 116 3.14 1.77 -1.98
CA GLY A 116 4.42 1.41 -2.60
C GLY A 116 5.05 2.51 -3.48
N VAL A 117 4.28 3.49 -3.94
CA VAL A 117 4.79 4.62 -4.74
C VAL A 117 5.29 5.77 -3.85
N PHE A 118 4.84 5.88 -2.59
CA PHE A 118 5.32 6.92 -1.67
C PHE A 118 6.84 7.00 -1.51
N PRO A 119 7.59 5.88 -1.39
CA PRO A 119 9.06 5.87 -1.45
C PRO A 119 9.66 6.68 -2.60
N ILE A 120 9.04 6.66 -3.79
CA ILE A 120 9.47 7.40 -4.98
C ILE A 120 9.22 8.90 -4.79
N PHE A 121 8.07 9.27 -4.23
CA PHE A 121 7.79 10.66 -3.87
C PHE A 121 8.77 11.17 -2.81
N ILE A 122 9.03 10.40 -1.74
CA ILE A 122 10.01 10.78 -0.71
C ILE A 122 11.37 11.09 -1.34
N ALA A 123 11.88 10.18 -2.16
CA ALA A 123 13.16 10.34 -2.83
C ALA A 123 13.20 11.57 -3.76
N ALA A 124 12.10 11.89 -4.45
CA ALA A 124 12.04 13.05 -5.34
C ALA A 124 12.04 14.39 -4.57
N PHE A 125 11.50 14.43 -3.36
CA PHE A 125 11.31 15.65 -2.58
C PHE A 125 12.40 15.91 -1.54
N GLU A 126 13.10 14.89 -1.03
CA GLU A 126 14.10 15.07 0.05
C GLU A 126 15.54 15.35 -0.41
N LYS A 127 15.83 15.37 -1.72
CA LYS A 127 17.19 15.64 -2.25
C LYS A 127 18.29 14.84 -1.49
N ASP A 128 18.06 13.53 -1.37
CA ASP A 128 18.98 12.45 -0.97
C ASP A 128 19.56 12.43 0.48
N PRO A 129 18.83 11.86 1.47
CA PRO A 129 19.39 11.45 2.77
C PRO A 129 19.88 9.99 2.67
N THR A 130 21.00 9.79 1.99
CA THR A 130 21.77 8.54 1.75
C THR A 130 21.19 7.21 2.29
N GLY A 131 20.43 6.54 1.44
CA GLY A 131 20.19 5.09 1.48
C GLY A 131 20.56 4.43 0.15
N VAL A 132 21.53 4.98 -0.60
CA VAL A 132 21.85 4.55 -1.96
C VAL A 132 22.48 3.15 -1.95
N ILE A 133 21.78 2.16 -2.49
CA ILE A 133 22.36 0.86 -2.85
C ILE A 133 23.00 1.03 -4.23
N ARG A 134 24.33 0.98 -4.32
CA ARG A 134 25.04 0.98 -5.61
C ARG A 134 25.11 -0.44 -6.16
N THR A 135 24.88 -0.60 -7.46
CA THR A 135 25.15 -1.87 -8.14
C THR A 135 26.64 -2.24 -8.01
N PRO A 136 26.98 -3.52 -7.80
CA PRO A 136 28.38 -3.93 -7.70
C PRO A 136 29.10 -3.68 -9.03
N GLY A 137 30.22 -2.94 -8.98
CA GLY A 137 31.06 -2.59 -10.13
C GLY A 137 31.73 -1.22 -9.95
N PRO A 138 32.85 -0.95 -10.66
CA PRO A 138 33.56 0.34 -10.59
C PRO A 138 32.71 1.54 -11.06
N ASP A 139 31.72 1.31 -11.92
CA ASP A 139 30.81 2.31 -12.47
C ASP A 139 29.37 2.23 -11.91
N GLY A 140 29.20 1.69 -10.70
CA GLY A 140 27.88 1.41 -10.11
C GLY A 140 26.92 2.62 -10.16
N TYR A 141 25.88 2.51 -10.98
CA TYR A 141 24.81 3.52 -11.07
C TYR A 141 23.94 3.45 -9.81
N PRO A 142 23.45 4.59 -9.29
CA PRO A 142 22.61 4.60 -8.09
C PRO A 142 21.26 3.96 -8.42
N ILE A 143 21.04 2.72 -7.99
CA ILE A 143 19.67 2.22 -7.81
C ILE A 143 19.17 2.90 -6.54
N GLY A 144 18.42 3.98 -6.70
CA GLY A 144 17.78 4.62 -5.56
C GLY A 144 16.94 3.59 -4.80
N TRP A 145 17.07 3.57 -3.47
CA TRP A 145 16.34 2.66 -2.57
C TRP A 145 14.83 2.63 -2.84
N HIS A 146 14.28 3.71 -3.38
CA HIS A 146 12.88 3.83 -3.78
C HIS A 146 12.45 2.83 -4.87
N TRP A 147 13.38 2.30 -5.67
CA TRP A 147 13.12 1.27 -6.68
C TRP A 147 12.94 -0.13 -6.10
N VAL A 148 13.35 -0.37 -4.83
CA VAL A 148 13.18 -1.68 -4.17
C VAL A 148 11.71 -2.13 -4.18
N VAL A 149 10.77 -1.19 -4.18
CA VAL A 149 9.33 -1.50 -4.11
C VAL A 149 8.72 -1.83 -5.48
N ALA A 150 9.35 -1.43 -6.59
CA ALA A 150 8.86 -1.67 -7.95
C ALA A 150 8.59 -3.15 -8.27
N PRO A 151 9.49 -4.12 -7.99
CA PRO A 151 9.20 -5.53 -8.24
C PRO A 151 8.02 -6.04 -7.40
N PHE A 152 7.79 -5.50 -6.21
CA PHE A 152 6.67 -5.91 -5.36
C PHE A 152 5.33 -5.36 -5.84
N ILE A 153 5.31 -4.15 -6.43
CA ILE A 153 4.12 -3.62 -7.12
C ILE A 153 3.79 -4.50 -8.32
N LEU A 154 4.78 -4.98 -9.06
CA LEU A 154 4.56 -5.94 -10.14
C LEU A 154 3.97 -7.26 -9.62
N VAL A 155 4.47 -7.78 -8.50
CA VAL A 155 3.89 -8.97 -7.85
C VAL A 155 2.43 -8.72 -7.44
N LEU A 156 2.12 -7.54 -6.89
CA LEU A 156 0.74 -7.17 -6.54
C LEU A 156 -0.18 -7.11 -7.77
N LEU A 157 0.30 -6.55 -8.87
CA LEU A 157 -0.42 -6.53 -10.13
C LEU A 157 -0.71 -7.95 -10.62
N VAL A 158 0.31 -8.82 -10.65
CA VAL A 158 0.16 -10.23 -11.05
C VAL A 158 -0.82 -10.95 -10.13
N ALA A 159 -0.71 -10.78 -8.81
CA ALA A 159 -1.63 -11.38 -7.84
C ALA A 159 -3.08 -10.93 -8.07
N THR A 160 -3.28 -9.65 -8.40
CA THR A 160 -4.60 -9.08 -8.73
C THR A 160 -5.16 -9.67 -10.01
N LEU A 161 -4.34 -9.82 -11.06
CA LEU A 161 -4.73 -10.47 -12.32
C LEU A 161 -5.12 -11.94 -12.10
N VAL A 162 -4.33 -12.68 -11.30
CA VAL A 162 -4.64 -14.07 -10.95
C VAL A 162 -5.95 -14.16 -10.17
N ALA A 163 -6.15 -13.32 -9.16
CA ALA A 163 -7.37 -13.30 -8.35
C ALA A 163 -8.61 -12.98 -9.20
N THR A 164 -8.52 -11.97 -10.07
CA THR A 164 -9.60 -11.59 -10.98
C THR A 164 -9.96 -12.69 -11.98
N ALA A 165 -8.95 -13.32 -12.59
CA ALA A 165 -9.16 -14.46 -13.48
C ALA A 165 -9.79 -15.66 -12.76
N ARG A 166 -9.29 -16.00 -11.56
CA ARG A 166 -9.82 -17.10 -10.73
C ARG A 166 -11.28 -16.86 -10.35
N MET A 167 -11.66 -15.66 -9.94
CA MET A 167 -13.07 -15.37 -9.63
C MET A 167 -13.96 -15.46 -10.86
N ARG A 168 -13.50 -15.01 -12.04
CA ARG A 168 -14.30 -15.14 -13.27
C ARG A 168 -14.62 -16.61 -13.55
N ARG A 169 -13.63 -17.50 -13.38
CA ARG A 169 -13.82 -18.96 -13.49
C ARG A 169 -14.81 -19.48 -12.44
N LEU A 170 -14.61 -19.16 -11.17
CA LEU A 170 -15.49 -19.61 -10.07
C LEU A 170 -16.93 -19.11 -10.21
N ARG A 171 -17.14 -17.87 -10.70
CA ARG A 171 -18.48 -17.34 -11.01
C ARG A 171 -19.11 -18.08 -12.17
N ALA A 172 -18.35 -18.39 -13.23
CA ALA A 172 -18.85 -19.16 -14.36
C ALA A 172 -19.24 -20.59 -13.95
N GLU A 173 -18.42 -21.27 -13.15
CA GLU A 173 -18.73 -22.59 -12.60
C GLU A 173 -19.98 -22.59 -11.73
N ARG A 174 -20.12 -21.60 -10.82
CA ARG A 174 -21.33 -21.45 -10.02
C ARG A 174 -22.58 -21.23 -10.87
N ARG A 175 -22.49 -20.43 -11.95
CA ARG A 175 -23.59 -20.23 -12.90
C ARG A 175 -23.97 -21.53 -13.62
N ARG A 176 -22.99 -22.30 -14.08
CA ARG A 176 -23.20 -23.61 -14.73
C ARG A 176 -23.90 -24.60 -13.79
N ARG A 177 -23.45 -24.71 -12.54
CA ARG A 177 -24.09 -25.59 -11.54
C ARG A 177 -25.52 -25.17 -11.23
N ARG A 178 -25.80 -23.86 -11.15
CA ARG A 178 -27.17 -23.35 -10.97
C ARG A 178 -28.06 -23.67 -12.17
N ALA A 179 -27.56 -23.51 -13.39
CA ALA A 179 -28.31 -23.87 -14.59
C ALA A 179 -28.65 -25.37 -14.64
N GLN A 180 -27.72 -26.24 -14.21
CA GLN A 180 -27.93 -27.69 -14.13
C GLN A 180 -28.92 -28.12 -13.03
N HIS A 181 -29.11 -27.33 -11.97
CA HIS A 181 -30.09 -27.62 -10.91
C HIS A 181 -31.51 -27.10 -11.21
N VAL A 182 -31.67 -26.25 -12.22
CA VAL A 182 -32.97 -25.63 -12.59
C VAL A 182 -33.65 -26.34 -13.76
N THR A 183 -33.01 -27.35 -14.36
CA THR A 183 -33.68 -28.30 -15.28
C THR A 183 -34.14 -29.54 -14.50
N PRO A 184 -35.36 -29.55 -13.91
CA PRO A 184 -36.02 -30.80 -13.59
C PRO A 184 -36.44 -31.46 -14.91
N GLY A 185 -36.13 -32.76 -15.04
CA GLY A 185 -36.76 -33.62 -16.05
C GLY A 185 -38.21 -33.90 -15.71
#